data_AF-A0A1D2MNT9-F1
#
_entry.id   AF-A0A1D2MNT9-F1
#
_cell.length_a   1.000
_cell.length_b   1.000
_cell.length_c   1.000
_cell.angle_alpha   90.00
_cell.angle_beta   90.00
_cell.angle_gamma   90.00
#
_symmetry.space_group_name_H-M   'P 1'
#
loop_
_entity.id
_entity.type
_entity.pdbx_description
1 polymer ?
#
loop_
_entity_poly.entity_id
_entity_poly.type
_entity_poly.pdbx_seq_one_letter_code
_entity_poly.pdbx_strand_id
1 'polypeptide(L)'
;MNAVKQSFKVEANSFAKSTQHVQMALYNCTLNLEEFTLPHDTFNIQQFFLLLFPAGFHQFRINETAMTEPIPDMILNVTYEDGKWSKPYFDCGGANIWMITYTVPFFGYDNSSGKYFFKGTSGIDIDLRRVDIDQCPLPDNSTELNIFAGSDKCKNATTMCVPIKGLGFRRGSYRCICKDGFYFPNVSSPHKYYNGTLLEEEYEKKFDSNGTSYYDWEGTFQCLQCPAGCDSCVDDRPCVVSLNWLMRSAILILQCAIILMLPIVGLFTFKYSDVKVVRAASPVLLRFIVLGAFFIYCTILVMYPSPSVITCTLRVWLREIGFSLAYGALMLKTWRISVIFRVRSAKAIKITDLDLMKRLGIIVAMFTALLVIRTLVAPPAAIVSLTADDLKAWLCKTDWWDHSFTLSKYLSFSASF
;
A
#
# COMPACT_ATOMS: atom_id res chain seq x y z
N MET A 1 22.79 -18.65 -25.68
CA MET A 1 21.91 -18.07 -24.64
C MET A 1 21.78 -16.54 -24.65
N ASN A 2 22.44 -15.79 -25.56
CA ASN A 2 22.27 -14.32 -25.67
C ASN A 2 21.93 -13.79 -27.09
N ALA A 3 21.60 -14.66 -28.06
CA ALA A 3 21.26 -14.24 -29.43
C ALA A 3 19.78 -14.44 -29.82
N VAL A 4 18.97 -15.13 -28.99
CA VAL A 4 17.56 -15.43 -29.29
C VAL A 4 16.60 -14.41 -28.65
N LYS A 5 17.09 -13.58 -27.71
CA LYS A 5 16.28 -12.55 -27.04
C LYS A 5 16.00 -11.30 -27.90
N GLN A 6 16.65 -11.16 -29.05
CA GLN A 6 16.60 -9.92 -29.84
C GLN A 6 15.67 -9.99 -31.06
N SER A 7 15.37 -11.18 -31.59
CA SER A 7 14.48 -11.33 -32.76
C SER A 7 12.98 -11.28 -32.40
N PHE A 8 12.59 -11.69 -31.19
CA PHE A 8 11.17 -11.69 -30.78
C PHE A 8 10.55 -10.30 -30.58
N LYS A 9 11.36 -9.24 -30.49
CA LYS A 9 10.85 -7.85 -30.38
C LYS A 9 10.52 -7.22 -31.73
N VAL A 10 10.90 -7.86 -32.84
CA VAL A 10 10.72 -7.32 -34.19
C VAL A 10 9.50 -7.93 -34.90
N GLU A 11 9.15 -9.20 -34.63
CA GLU A 11 8.03 -9.87 -35.32
C GLU A 11 6.64 -9.57 -34.72
N ALA A 12 6.54 -9.25 -33.44
CA ALA A 12 5.27 -8.79 -32.84
C ALA A 12 4.82 -7.43 -33.43
N ASN A 13 5.76 -6.58 -33.86
CA ASN A 13 5.47 -5.33 -34.55
C ASN A 13 5.02 -5.54 -36.01
N SER A 14 5.30 -6.72 -36.61
CA SER A 14 4.89 -7.03 -37.97
C SER A 14 3.44 -7.53 -38.04
N PHE A 15 2.96 -8.22 -37.00
CA PHE A 15 1.56 -8.70 -36.96
C PHE A 15 0.55 -7.55 -36.78
N ALA A 16 0.98 -6.45 -36.16
CA ALA A 16 0.16 -5.24 -35.99
C ALA A 16 -0.04 -4.43 -37.28
N LYS A 17 0.76 -4.67 -38.33
CA LYS A 17 0.65 -3.97 -39.62
C LYS A 17 -0.34 -4.60 -40.59
N SER A 18 -0.96 -5.74 -40.23
CA SER A 18 -1.80 -6.51 -41.14
C SER A 18 -3.28 -6.12 -41.15
N THR A 19 -3.74 -5.19 -40.31
CA THR A 19 -5.16 -4.75 -40.32
C THR A 19 -5.54 -3.87 -41.51
N GLN A 20 -4.58 -3.36 -42.30
CA GLN A 20 -4.83 -2.58 -43.51
C GLN A 20 -4.74 -3.38 -44.83
N HIS A 21 -4.39 -4.67 -44.80
CA HIS A 21 -4.27 -5.52 -45.99
C HIS A 21 -5.37 -6.58 -46.11
N VAL A 22 -6.59 -6.29 -45.66
CA VAL A 22 -7.76 -7.18 -45.83
C VAL A 22 -8.22 -7.30 -47.30
N GLN A 23 -7.62 -6.55 -48.23
CA GLN A 23 -8.04 -6.54 -49.64
C GLN A 23 -7.17 -7.38 -50.60
N MET A 24 -6.26 -8.21 -50.10
CA MET A 24 -5.34 -8.96 -50.98
C MET A 24 -5.06 -10.41 -50.54
N ALA A 25 -6.04 -11.10 -49.94
CA ALA A 25 -5.90 -12.49 -49.49
C ALA A 25 -6.81 -13.48 -50.26
N LEU A 26 -6.97 -13.29 -51.58
CA LEU A 26 -7.60 -14.29 -52.47
C LEU A 26 -6.60 -15.20 -53.20
N TYR A 27 -5.30 -15.07 -52.96
CA TYR A 27 -4.30 -15.95 -53.56
C TYR A 27 -3.20 -16.31 -52.54
N ASN A 28 -2.98 -17.62 -52.38
CA ASN A 28 -1.93 -18.29 -51.60
C ASN A 28 -2.19 -18.51 -50.10
N CYS A 29 -3.01 -19.50 -49.77
CA CYS A 29 -3.01 -20.16 -48.45
C CYS A 29 -1.85 -21.14 -48.33
N THR A 30 -0.63 -20.63 -48.16
CA THR A 30 0.49 -21.41 -47.62
C THR A 30 1.38 -20.50 -46.79
N LEU A 31 1.18 -20.49 -45.48
CA LEU A 31 2.14 -19.93 -44.53
C LEU A 31 2.35 -20.97 -43.42
N ASN A 32 3.42 -21.74 -43.57
CA ASN A 32 4.02 -22.53 -42.51
C ASN A 32 4.75 -21.59 -41.54
N LEU A 33 4.37 -21.60 -40.27
CA LEU A 33 5.16 -21.01 -39.18
C LEU A 33 5.43 -22.09 -38.14
N GLU A 34 6.63 -22.13 -37.57
CA GLU A 34 7.19 -23.16 -36.66
C GLU A 34 6.60 -23.15 -35.23
N GLU A 35 7.00 -24.14 -34.42
CA GLU A 35 6.33 -24.76 -33.25
C GLU A 35 5.76 -23.84 -32.16
N PHE A 36 4.57 -24.22 -31.67
CA PHE A 36 3.87 -23.61 -30.53
C PHE A 36 3.29 -24.73 -29.65
N THR A 37 3.53 -24.67 -28.34
CA THR A 37 2.95 -25.57 -27.33
C THR A 37 2.30 -24.72 -26.22
N LEU A 38 0.99 -24.85 -26.05
CA LEU A 38 0.21 -24.23 -24.97
C LEU A 38 0.16 -25.15 -23.74
N PRO A 39 0.28 -24.65 -22.49
CA PRO A 39 0.03 -25.43 -21.29
C PRO A 39 -1.37 -25.20 -20.70
N HIS A 40 -2.01 -26.35 -20.47
CA HIS A 40 -2.85 -26.82 -19.36
C HIS A 40 -4.13 -26.12 -18.84
N ASP A 41 -4.26 -24.80 -18.64
CA ASP A 41 -5.25 -24.36 -17.62
C ASP A 41 -6.39 -23.42 -18.07
N THR A 42 -7.16 -23.77 -19.11
CA THR A 42 -8.40 -22.99 -19.39
C THR A 42 -9.63 -23.78 -19.85
N PHE A 43 -9.54 -25.07 -20.14
CA PHE A 43 -10.69 -25.82 -20.62
C PHE A 43 -10.84 -27.16 -19.91
N ASN A 44 -11.99 -27.35 -19.25
CA ASN A 44 -12.36 -28.62 -18.62
C ASN A 44 -12.77 -29.64 -19.70
N ILE A 45 -11.79 -30.13 -20.46
CA ILE A 45 -11.96 -31.12 -21.54
C ILE A 45 -12.12 -32.54 -20.95
N GLN A 46 -11.84 -32.73 -19.65
CA GLN A 46 -11.95 -34.02 -18.95
C GLN A 46 -13.35 -34.65 -19.08
N GLN A 47 -14.41 -33.84 -19.21
CA GLN A 47 -15.76 -34.34 -19.36
C GLN A 47 -16.05 -34.96 -20.74
N PHE A 48 -15.26 -34.62 -21.76
CA PHE A 48 -15.31 -35.26 -23.09
C PHE A 48 -14.59 -36.61 -23.11
N PHE A 49 -13.52 -36.76 -22.31
CA PHE A 49 -12.73 -37.98 -22.22
C PHE A 49 -13.40 -39.11 -21.42
N LEU A 50 -14.37 -38.79 -20.56
CA LEU A 50 -15.15 -39.77 -19.77
C LEU A 50 -16.10 -40.65 -20.59
N LEU A 51 -16.22 -40.44 -21.92
CA LEU A 51 -17.09 -41.24 -22.79
C LEU A 51 -16.38 -42.42 -23.48
N LEU A 52 -15.07 -42.59 -23.30
CA LEU A 52 -14.33 -43.74 -23.83
C LEU A 52 -14.27 -44.86 -22.79
N PHE A 53 -15.36 -45.62 -22.67
CA PHE A 53 -15.35 -46.86 -21.91
C PHE A 53 -14.34 -47.85 -22.56
N PRO A 54 -13.46 -48.51 -21.79
CA PRO A 54 -12.42 -49.41 -22.33
C PRO A 54 -13.00 -50.64 -23.05
N ALA A 55 -14.27 -50.97 -22.79
CA ALA A 55 -15.04 -51.95 -23.52
C ALA A 55 -16.35 -51.30 -23.98
N GLY A 56 -16.55 -51.21 -25.29
CA GLY A 56 -17.77 -50.70 -25.92
C GLY A 56 -18.35 -51.70 -26.91
N PHE A 57 -19.48 -51.36 -27.51
CA PHE A 57 -20.03 -52.08 -28.65
C PHE A 57 -20.18 -51.09 -29.80
N HIS A 58 -19.76 -51.45 -31.00
CA HIS A 58 -20.09 -50.67 -32.20
C HIS A 58 -21.20 -51.39 -32.99
N GLN A 59 -22.10 -50.59 -33.56
CA GLN A 59 -23.19 -51.05 -34.42
C GLN A 59 -23.15 -50.24 -35.71
N PHE A 60 -23.26 -50.93 -36.84
CA PHE A 60 -23.43 -50.29 -38.14
C PHE A 60 -24.92 -50.10 -38.43
N ARG A 61 -25.33 -48.89 -38.81
CA ARG A 61 -26.66 -48.64 -39.39
C ARG A 61 -26.64 -48.97 -40.87
N ILE A 62 -27.53 -49.86 -41.29
CA ILE A 62 -27.73 -50.18 -42.70
C ILE A 62 -28.83 -49.26 -43.29
N ASN A 63 -29.78 -48.79 -42.46
CA ASN A 63 -30.83 -47.81 -42.80
C ASN A 63 -31.29 -47.03 -41.55
N GLU A 64 -32.19 -46.05 -41.67
CA GLU A 64 -32.67 -45.23 -40.54
C GLU A 64 -33.28 -46.05 -39.38
N THR A 65 -33.90 -47.19 -39.69
CA THR A 65 -34.61 -48.05 -38.73
C THR A 65 -33.92 -49.38 -38.41
N ALA A 66 -32.90 -49.79 -39.17
CA ALA A 66 -32.24 -51.09 -39.02
C ALA A 66 -30.77 -50.94 -38.60
N MET A 67 -30.44 -51.51 -37.43
CA MET A 67 -29.09 -51.58 -36.88
C MET A 67 -28.59 -53.02 -36.87
N THR A 68 -27.30 -53.21 -37.10
CA THR A 68 -26.64 -54.52 -36.97
C THR A 68 -26.49 -54.92 -35.50
N GLU A 69 -26.28 -56.21 -35.25
CA GLU A 69 -26.01 -56.71 -33.90
C GLU A 69 -24.77 -56.02 -33.29
N PRO A 70 -24.77 -55.72 -31.99
CA PRO A 70 -23.67 -55.04 -31.32
C PRO A 70 -22.40 -55.89 -31.33
N ILE A 71 -21.35 -55.39 -31.97
CA ILE A 71 -20.05 -56.07 -32.03
C ILE A 71 -19.19 -55.50 -30.89
N PRO A 72 -18.67 -56.35 -29.97
CA PRO A 72 -17.82 -55.90 -28.88
C PRO A 72 -16.51 -55.33 -29.42
N ASP A 73 -16.11 -54.16 -28.92
CA ASP A 73 -14.96 -53.40 -29.37
C ASP A 73 -14.16 -52.90 -28.17
N MET A 74 -12.85 -53.09 -28.22
CA MET A 74 -11.93 -52.58 -27.21
C MET A 74 -11.20 -51.37 -27.78
N ILE A 75 -11.34 -50.24 -27.10
CA ILE A 75 -10.71 -48.98 -27.48
C ILE A 75 -9.64 -48.66 -26.45
N LEU A 76 -8.46 -48.27 -26.92
CA LEU A 76 -7.40 -47.80 -26.03
C LEU A 76 -7.89 -46.54 -25.32
N ASN A 77 -7.88 -46.52 -23.99
CA ASN A 77 -8.25 -45.33 -23.23
C ASN A 77 -7.18 -44.25 -23.43
N VAL A 78 -7.59 -43.09 -23.93
CA VAL A 78 -6.67 -42.00 -24.28
C VAL A 78 -6.81 -40.89 -23.24
N THR A 79 -5.68 -40.34 -22.80
CA THR A 79 -5.65 -39.25 -21.83
C THR A 79 -5.46 -37.90 -22.53
N TYR A 80 -5.70 -36.81 -21.81
CA TYR A 80 -5.49 -35.46 -22.35
C TYR A 80 -4.05 -35.21 -22.81
N GLU A 81 -3.07 -35.89 -22.20
CA GLU A 81 -1.66 -35.74 -22.53
C GLU A 81 -1.28 -36.35 -23.89
N ASP A 82 -2.11 -37.26 -24.42
CA ASP A 82 -1.88 -37.96 -25.69
C ASP A 82 -2.35 -37.15 -26.92
N GLY A 83 -3.06 -36.04 -26.71
CA GLY A 83 -3.54 -35.17 -27.78
C GLY A 83 -2.61 -33.99 -28.08
N LYS A 84 -2.78 -33.40 -29.27
CA LYS A 84 -1.94 -32.31 -29.77
C LYS A 84 -2.79 -31.12 -30.24
N TRP A 85 -2.40 -29.93 -29.81
CA TRP A 85 -2.93 -28.67 -30.30
C TRP A 85 -2.31 -28.28 -31.65
N SER A 86 -3.14 -27.81 -32.57
CA SER A 86 -2.71 -27.16 -33.79
C SER A 86 -2.17 -25.75 -33.48
N LYS A 87 -1.47 -25.16 -34.44
CA LYS A 87 -1.25 -23.71 -34.43
C LYS A 87 -2.56 -23.01 -34.80
N PRO A 88 -2.77 -21.76 -34.37
CA PRO A 88 -3.85 -20.94 -34.92
C PRO A 88 -3.79 -20.95 -36.44
N TYR A 89 -4.87 -21.38 -37.10
CA TYR A 89 -4.99 -21.36 -38.56
C TYR A 89 -6.35 -20.80 -38.97
N PHE A 90 -6.39 -20.28 -40.19
CA PHE A 90 -7.62 -19.78 -40.78
C PHE A 90 -8.22 -20.88 -41.66
N ASP A 91 -9.43 -21.31 -41.33
CA ASP A 91 -10.14 -22.35 -42.07
C ASP A 91 -10.77 -21.79 -43.34
N CYS A 92 -10.02 -21.85 -44.44
CA CYS A 92 -10.49 -21.48 -45.77
C CYS A 92 -11.35 -22.60 -46.37
N GLY A 93 -12.63 -22.34 -46.62
CA GLY A 93 -13.52 -23.25 -47.34
C GLY A 93 -14.50 -24.04 -46.45
N GLY A 94 -14.33 -23.99 -45.13
CA GLY A 94 -15.37 -24.33 -44.16
C GLY A 94 -16.09 -23.07 -43.67
N ALA A 95 -15.70 -22.59 -42.49
CA ALA A 95 -16.37 -21.47 -41.83
C ALA A 95 -15.74 -20.09 -42.08
N ASN A 96 -14.55 -20.00 -42.69
CA ASN A 96 -13.76 -18.77 -42.86
C ASN A 96 -13.50 -18.05 -41.52
N ILE A 97 -13.05 -18.81 -40.52
CA ILE A 97 -12.78 -18.32 -39.17
C ILE A 97 -11.37 -18.73 -38.70
N TRP A 98 -10.78 -17.91 -37.84
CA TRP A 98 -9.56 -18.26 -37.13
C TRP A 98 -9.90 -19.27 -36.03
N MET A 99 -9.23 -20.42 -36.04
CA MET A 99 -9.46 -21.48 -35.08
C MET A 99 -8.16 -22.10 -34.58
N ILE A 100 -8.24 -22.75 -33.44
CA ILE A 100 -7.22 -23.67 -32.94
C ILE A 100 -7.90 -25.02 -32.67
N THR A 101 -7.24 -26.10 -33.06
CA THR A 101 -7.82 -27.44 -33.00
C THR A 101 -7.01 -28.30 -32.05
N TYR A 102 -7.67 -28.91 -31.08
CA TYR A 102 -7.08 -30.00 -30.31
C TYR A 102 -7.44 -31.32 -30.95
N THR A 103 -6.46 -32.17 -31.26
CA THR A 103 -6.69 -33.49 -31.87
C THR A 103 -6.12 -34.61 -31.03
N VAL A 104 -6.87 -35.69 -30.86
CA VAL A 104 -6.46 -36.88 -30.13
C VAL A 104 -6.72 -38.14 -30.97
N PRO A 105 -5.72 -39.02 -31.17
CA PRO A 105 -5.91 -40.28 -31.90
C PRO A 105 -6.59 -41.32 -31.02
N PHE A 106 -7.47 -42.14 -31.60
CA PHE A 106 -8.01 -43.33 -30.93
C PHE A 106 -7.77 -44.59 -31.75
N PHE A 107 -7.51 -45.69 -31.03
CA PHE A 107 -7.07 -46.96 -31.60
C PHE A 107 -8.08 -48.06 -31.27
N GLY A 108 -8.37 -48.90 -32.26
CA GLY A 108 -9.13 -50.13 -32.07
C GLY A 108 -8.21 -51.30 -31.75
N TYR A 109 -8.73 -52.30 -31.07
CA TYR A 109 -8.03 -53.55 -30.80
C TYR A 109 -8.58 -54.68 -31.67
N ASP A 110 -7.70 -55.39 -32.37
CA ASP A 110 -8.07 -56.59 -33.12
C ASP A 110 -7.72 -57.84 -32.29
N ASN A 111 -8.76 -58.53 -31.81
CA ASN A 111 -8.65 -59.74 -31.01
C ASN A 111 -7.97 -60.91 -31.75
N SER A 112 -8.00 -60.91 -33.09
CA SER A 112 -7.45 -62.02 -33.89
C SER A 112 -5.94 -61.92 -34.09
N SER A 113 -5.43 -60.70 -34.22
CA SER A 113 -3.99 -60.41 -34.40
C SER A 113 -3.30 -59.94 -33.12
N GLY A 114 -4.05 -59.63 -32.07
CA GLY A 114 -3.56 -59.14 -30.78
C GLY A 114 -2.93 -57.74 -30.85
N LYS A 115 -3.21 -56.97 -31.89
CA LYS A 115 -2.58 -55.67 -32.18
C LYS A 115 -3.59 -54.53 -32.17
N TYR A 116 -3.11 -53.35 -31.79
CA TYR A 116 -3.85 -52.10 -31.95
C TYR A 116 -3.71 -51.55 -33.37
N PHE A 117 -4.79 -51.03 -33.92
CA PHE A 117 -4.81 -50.36 -35.21
C PHE A 117 -5.42 -48.96 -35.10
N PHE A 118 -4.91 -48.02 -35.89
CA PHE A 118 -5.40 -46.64 -35.91
C PHE A 118 -6.80 -46.59 -36.55
N LYS A 119 -7.79 -46.06 -35.81
CA LYS A 119 -9.15 -45.89 -36.32
C LYS A 119 -9.40 -44.47 -36.83
N GLY A 120 -8.85 -43.47 -36.15
CA GLY A 120 -9.03 -42.07 -36.53
C GLY A 120 -8.57 -41.11 -35.45
N THR A 121 -8.86 -39.83 -35.64
CA THR A 121 -8.67 -38.77 -34.66
C THR A 121 -10.03 -38.18 -34.27
N SER A 122 -10.15 -37.80 -33.00
CA SER A 122 -11.22 -36.92 -32.52
C SER A 122 -10.62 -35.53 -32.32
N GLY A 123 -11.29 -34.51 -32.85
CA GLY A 123 -10.82 -33.13 -32.81
C GLY A 123 -11.85 -32.22 -32.15
N ILE A 124 -11.39 -31.22 -31.42
CA ILE A 124 -12.21 -30.09 -30.94
C ILE A 124 -11.65 -28.82 -31.58
N ASP A 125 -12.46 -28.16 -32.40
CA ASP A 125 -12.14 -26.88 -33.00
C ASP A 125 -12.66 -25.75 -32.10
N ILE A 126 -11.77 -24.83 -31.70
CA ILE A 126 -12.11 -23.65 -30.91
C ILE A 126 -12.04 -22.42 -31.80
N ASP A 127 -13.17 -21.73 -31.96
CA ASP A 127 -13.26 -20.43 -32.64
C ASP A 127 -12.52 -19.37 -31.82
N LEU A 128 -11.39 -18.91 -32.34
CA LEU A 128 -10.55 -17.94 -31.64
C LEU A 128 -11.27 -16.62 -31.44
N ARG A 129 -12.25 -16.24 -32.27
CA ARG A 129 -12.99 -14.98 -32.13
C ARG A 129 -13.76 -14.88 -30.80
N ARG A 130 -14.09 -16.02 -30.20
CA ARG A 130 -14.83 -16.12 -28.93
C ARG A 130 -13.91 -16.25 -27.71
N VAL A 131 -12.60 -16.30 -27.92
CA VAL A 131 -11.60 -16.38 -26.86
C VAL A 131 -11.13 -14.96 -26.52
N ASP A 132 -11.23 -14.59 -25.25
CA ASP A 132 -10.73 -13.30 -24.77
C ASP A 132 -9.19 -13.29 -24.75
N ILE A 133 -8.61 -12.14 -25.07
CA ILE A 133 -7.18 -11.89 -25.00
C ILE A 133 -6.89 -11.08 -23.73
N ASP A 134 -5.92 -11.54 -22.92
CA ASP A 134 -5.40 -10.75 -21.81
C ASP A 134 -4.08 -10.06 -22.20
N GLN A 135 -4.13 -8.74 -22.37
CA GLN A 135 -2.97 -7.93 -22.73
C GLN A 135 -2.16 -7.42 -21.53
N CYS A 136 -2.68 -7.60 -20.31
CA CYS A 136 -2.06 -7.08 -19.10
C CYS A 136 -0.82 -7.88 -18.68
N PRO A 137 0.14 -7.27 -17.97
CA PRO A 137 1.34 -7.98 -17.53
C PRO A 137 0.98 -9.05 -16.51
N LEU A 138 1.63 -10.20 -16.63
CA LEU A 138 1.53 -11.28 -15.66
C LEU A 138 2.21 -10.88 -14.34
N PRO A 139 1.67 -11.32 -13.19
CA PRO A 139 2.36 -11.16 -11.92
C PRO A 139 3.66 -11.98 -11.89
N ASP A 140 4.68 -11.50 -11.18
CA ASP A 140 6.03 -12.09 -11.19
C ASP A 140 6.09 -13.56 -10.72
N ASN A 141 5.02 -14.08 -10.10
CA ASN A 141 4.93 -15.43 -9.53
C ASN A 141 3.98 -16.37 -10.29
N SER A 142 3.43 -15.98 -11.46
CA SER A 142 2.57 -16.88 -12.25
C SER A 142 3.38 -17.74 -13.22
N THR A 143 3.09 -19.04 -13.23
CA THR A 143 3.57 -20.00 -14.24
C THR A 143 2.66 -20.08 -15.46
N GLU A 144 1.57 -19.31 -15.49
CA GLU A 144 0.64 -19.26 -16.61
C GLU A 144 1.31 -18.65 -17.85
N LEU A 145 1.24 -19.35 -18.98
CA LEU A 145 1.75 -18.83 -20.24
C LEU A 145 0.68 -17.99 -20.92
N ASN A 146 0.80 -16.67 -20.77
CA ASN A 146 0.05 -15.70 -21.55
C ASN A 146 0.96 -15.00 -22.57
N ILE A 147 0.79 -15.33 -23.86
CA ILE A 147 1.58 -14.77 -24.97
C ILE A 147 1.29 -13.28 -25.21
N PHE A 148 0.12 -12.79 -24.80
CA PHE A 148 -0.29 -11.41 -25.00
C PHE A 148 0.05 -10.51 -23.81
N ALA A 149 0.60 -11.09 -22.73
CA ALA A 149 0.92 -10.36 -21.51
C ALA A 149 1.90 -9.20 -21.76
N GLY A 150 1.59 -8.03 -21.20
CA GLY A 150 2.41 -6.82 -21.32
C GLY A 150 2.39 -6.18 -22.72
N SER A 151 1.41 -6.53 -23.55
CA SER A 151 1.17 -5.87 -24.83
C SER A 151 0.28 -4.63 -24.71
N ASP A 152 -0.25 -4.34 -23.53
CA ASP A 152 -1.05 -3.16 -23.23
C ASP A 152 -0.32 -1.83 -23.50
N LYS A 153 -1.09 -0.75 -23.66
CA LYS A 153 -0.58 0.60 -23.89
C LYS A 153 -0.75 1.51 -22.68
N CYS A 154 -1.07 0.95 -21.51
CA CYS A 154 -1.21 1.74 -20.29
C CYS A 154 0.12 2.44 -19.95
N LYS A 155 0.04 3.68 -19.44
CA LYS A 155 1.23 4.41 -18.99
C LYS A 155 1.69 3.83 -17.66
N ASN A 156 2.65 2.91 -17.69
CA ASN A 156 3.14 2.19 -16.49
C ASN A 156 3.64 3.12 -15.37
N ALA A 157 4.00 4.38 -15.66
CA ALA A 157 4.42 5.33 -14.63
C ALA A 157 3.30 5.64 -13.61
N THR A 158 2.05 5.80 -14.06
CA THR A 158 0.93 6.27 -13.22
C THR A 158 -0.29 5.37 -13.24
N THR A 159 -0.36 4.40 -14.17
CA THR A 159 -1.51 3.51 -14.38
C THR A 159 -1.12 2.04 -14.36
N MET A 160 -2.08 1.16 -14.09
CA MET A 160 -1.98 -0.29 -14.14
C MET A 160 -3.10 -0.89 -15.01
N CYS A 161 -2.80 -1.98 -15.70
CA CYS A 161 -3.71 -2.65 -16.63
C CYS A 161 -4.62 -3.65 -15.89
N VAL A 162 -5.91 -3.65 -16.22
CA VAL A 162 -6.88 -4.65 -15.75
C VAL A 162 -7.65 -5.22 -16.94
N PRO A 163 -7.67 -6.54 -17.16
CA PRO A 163 -8.33 -7.15 -18.32
C PRO A 163 -9.86 -7.14 -18.18
N ILE A 164 -10.55 -7.06 -19.30
CA ILE A 164 -12.02 -7.11 -19.40
C ILE A 164 -12.41 -8.39 -20.15
N LYS A 165 -13.21 -9.24 -19.50
CA LYS A 165 -13.67 -10.53 -20.05
C LYS A 165 -15.00 -10.36 -20.81
N GLY A 166 -15.28 -11.26 -21.75
CA GLY A 166 -16.52 -11.36 -22.52
C GLY A 166 -16.56 -10.50 -23.78
N LEU A 167 -15.41 -10.12 -24.31
CA LEU A 167 -15.27 -9.21 -25.46
C LEU A 167 -14.76 -9.90 -26.73
N GLY A 168 -14.31 -11.15 -26.60
CA GLY A 168 -13.75 -11.96 -27.68
C GLY A 168 -12.35 -11.52 -28.08
N PHE A 169 -11.93 -11.98 -29.26
CA PHE A 169 -10.58 -11.76 -29.77
C PHE A 169 -10.42 -10.36 -30.37
N ARG A 170 -10.16 -9.38 -29.51
CA ARG A 170 -9.92 -8.00 -29.92
C ARG A 170 -8.90 -7.29 -29.03
N ARG A 171 -8.10 -6.42 -29.65
CA ARG A 171 -7.17 -5.51 -28.95
C ARG A 171 -7.96 -4.44 -28.18
N GLY A 172 -7.41 -3.97 -27.07
CA GLY A 172 -8.03 -2.96 -26.21
C GLY A 172 -9.05 -3.52 -25.23
N SER A 173 -9.10 -4.85 -25.02
CA SER A 173 -9.98 -5.52 -24.03
C SER A 173 -9.44 -5.40 -22.60
N TYR A 174 -9.02 -4.20 -22.23
CA TYR A 174 -8.52 -3.87 -20.90
C TYR A 174 -8.90 -2.44 -20.54
N ARG A 175 -8.76 -2.11 -19.26
CA ARG A 175 -8.86 -0.74 -18.76
C ARG A 175 -7.60 -0.39 -17.99
N CYS A 176 -7.13 0.84 -18.15
CA CYS A 176 -6.03 1.36 -17.34
C CYS A 176 -6.62 2.10 -16.14
N ILE A 177 -6.37 1.58 -14.94
CA ILE A 177 -6.74 2.22 -13.67
C ILE A 177 -5.52 2.92 -13.09
N CYS A 178 -5.71 3.95 -12.26
CA CYS A 178 -4.60 4.61 -11.59
C CYS A 178 -3.93 3.67 -10.57
N LYS A 179 -2.61 3.74 -10.47
CA LYS A 179 -1.85 3.06 -9.42
C LYS A 179 -2.10 3.72 -8.06
N ASP A 180 -1.83 2.99 -6.98
CA ASP A 180 -1.81 3.56 -5.62
C ASP A 180 -0.88 4.79 -5.58
N GLY A 181 -1.31 5.83 -4.86
CA GLY A 181 -0.65 7.14 -4.87
C GLY A 181 -1.00 8.04 -6.07
N PHE A 182 -1.89 7.61 -6.98
CA PHE A 182 -2.41 8.42 -8.08
C PHE A 182 -3.94 8.39 -8.18
N TYR A 183 -4.54 9.47 -8.69
CA TYR A 183 -5.99 9.58 -8.91
C TYR A 183 -6.34 10.08 -10.31
N PHE A 184 -7.57 9.82 -10.72
CA PHE A 184 -8.06 10.15 -12.06
C PHE A 184 -8.38 11.66 -12.16
N PRO A 185 -7.88 12.39 -13.18
CA PRO A 185 -8.02 13.85 -13.27
C PRO A 185 -9.48 14.34 -13.24
N ASN A 186 -10.40 13.62 -13.88
CA ASN A 186 -11.82 14.00 -13.93
C ASN A 186 -12.62 13.25 -12.84
N VAL A 187 -12.64 13.86 -11.65
CA VAL A 187 -13.28 13.30 -10.44
C VAL A 187 -14.80 13.14 -10.55
N SER A 188 -15.45 13.94 -11.40
CA SER A 188 -16.90 13.93 -11.62
C SER A 188 -17.35 12.79 -12.55
N SER A 189 -16.41 12.21 -13.31
CA SER A 189 -16.75 11.13 -14.23
C SER A 189 -17.17 9.85 -13.47
N PRO A 190 -18.23 9.15 -13.94
CA PRO A 190 -18.66 7.89 -13.34
C PRO A 190 -17.64 6.76 -13.57
N HIS A 191 -16.84 6.86 -14.64
CA HIS A 191 -15.85 5.85 -15.04
C HIS A 191 -14.43 6.40 -14.85
N LYS A 192 -13.79 6.04 -13.73
CA LYS A 192 -12.44 6.49 -13.33
C LYS A 192 -11.34 5.59 -13.90
N TYR A 193 -11.35 5.39 -15.22
CA TYR A 193 -10.36 4.58 -15.91
C TYR A 193 -10.24 5.00 -17.38
N TYR A 194 -9.09 4.71 -17.99
CA TYR A 194 -8.92 4.88 -19.43
C TYR A 194 -9.31 3.59 -20.15
N ASN A 195 -10.19 3.69 -21.14
CA ASN A 195 -10.59 2.54 -21.97
C ASN A 195 -9.42 2.09 -22.86
N GLY A 196 -9.10 0.80 -22.84
CA GLY A 196 -8.04 0.22 -23.67
C GLY A 196 -8.31 0.38 -25.16
N THR A 197 -9.56 0.26 -25.62
CA THR A 197 -9.92 0.46 -27.04
C THR A 197 -9.52 1.85 -27.55
N LEU A 198 -9.89 2.91 -26.83
CA LEU A 198 -9.52 4.28 -27.20
C LEU A 198 -8.00 4.49 -27.13
N LEU A 199 -7.34 3.87 -26.15
CA LEU A 199 -5.90 3.97 -25.97
C LEU A 199 -5.12 3.33 -27.12
N GLU A 200 -5.56 2.15 -27.57
CA GLU A 200 -4.97 1.45 -28.72
C GLU A 200 -5.20 2.22 -30.02
N GLU A 201 -6.40 2.78 -30.23
CA GLU A 201 -6.71 3.63 -31.39
C GLU A 201 -5.80 4.87 -31.46
N GLU A 202 -5.62 5.57 -30.33
CA GLU A 202 -4.71 6.72 -30.28
C GLU A 202 -3.24 6.33 -30.42
N TYR A 203 -2.87 5.15 -29.93
CA TYR A 203 -1.52 4.61 -30.10
C TYR A 203 -1.25 4.20 -31.56
N GLU A 204 -2.25 3.68 -32.28
CA GLU A 204 -2.14 3.31 -33.70
C GLU A 204 -1.90 4.54 -34.58
N LYS A 205 -2.59 5.66 -34.30
CA LYS A 205 -2.38 6.95 -34.98
C LYS A 205 -0.94 7.46 -34.91
N LYS A 206 -0.14 7.00 -33.94
CA LYS A 206 1.29 7.35 -33.83
C LYS A 206 2.10 6.79 -35.01
N PHE A 207 1.66 5.67 -35.59
CA PHE A 207 2.35 5.00 -36.70
C PHE A 207 1.79 5.40 -38.07
N ASP A 208 0.65 6.08 -38.12
CA ASP A 208 0.10 6.67 -39.34
C ASP A 208 0.79 7.99 -39.68
N SER A 209 1.35 8.11 -40.88
CA SER A 209 2.15 9.27 -41.31
C SER A 209 1.38 10.60 -41.36
N ASN A 210 0.05 10.57 -41.36
CA ASN A 210 -0.83 11.74 -41.44
C ASN A 210 -1.56 12.05 -40.10
N GLY A 211 -1.39 11.22 -39.07
CA GLY A 211 -2.12 11.34 -37.80
C GLY A 211 -1.37 12.17 -36.76
N THR A 212 -2.01 13.19 -36.18
CA THR A 212 -1.53 13.81 -34.93
C THR A 212 -2.02 12.98 -33.74
N SER A 213 -1.20 12.06 -33.24
CA SER A 213 -1.50 11.34 -32.00
C SER A 213 -1.16 12.19 -30.78
N TYR A 214 -2.08 12.27 -29.82
CA TYR A 214 -1.87 12.93 -28.53
C TYR A 214 -1.47 11.95 -27.41
N TYR A 215 -1.21 10.67 -27.75
CA TYR A 215 -0.80 9.65 -26.78
C TYR A 215 0.49 10.00 -26.03
N ASP A 216 1.43 10.70 -26.67
CA ASP A 216 2.71 11.10 -26.08
C ASP A 216 2.65 12.47 -25.38
N TRP A 217 1.51 13.18 -25.41
CA TRP A 217 1.37 14.46 -24.74
C TRP A 217 1.31 14.30 -23.22
N GLU A 218 1.98 15.20 -22.50
CA GLU A 218 1.98 15.22 -21.03
C GLU A 218 0.55 15.39 -20.49
N GLY A 219 0.19 14.60 -19.47
CA GLY A 219 -1.13 14.61 -18.86
C GLY A 219 -2.20 13.79 -19.58
N THR A 220 -1.93 13.24 -20.77
CA THR A 220 -2.89 12.37 -21.47
C THR A 220 -2.69 10.91 -21.06
N PHE A 221 -3.79 10.22 -20.73
CA PHE A 221 -3.78 8.82 -20.28
C PHE A 221 -2.88 8.60 -19.05
N GLN A 222 -2.66 9.66 -18.27
CA GLN A 222 -1.85 9.68 -17.07
C GLN A 222 -2.70 10.16 -15.88
N CYS A 223 -2.54 9.49 -14.75
CA CYS A 223 -3.16 9.90 -13.50
C CYS A 223 -2.34 10.99 -12.79
N LEU A 224 -3.02 11.77 -11.95
CA LEU A 224 -2.40 12.81 -11.12
C LEU A 224 -1.89 12.22 -9.81
N GLN A 225 -0.80 12.76 -9.28
CA GLN A 225 -0.23 12.29 -8.02
C GLN A 225 -1.10 12.73 -6.84
N CYS A 226 -1.29 11.83 -5.87
CA CYS A 226 -2.01 12.15 -4.65
C CYS A 226 -1.28 13.21 -3.80
N PRO A 227 -2.01 13.99 -3.00
CA PRO A 227 -1.42 14.89 -2.01
C PRO A 227 -0.49 14.15 -1.03
N ALA A 228 0.51 14.87 -0.52
CA ALA A 228 1.50 14.30 0.39
C ALA A 228 0.85 13.67 1.63
N GLY A 229 1.17 12.40 1.91
CA GLY A 229 0.66 11.64 3.07
C GLY A 229 -0.60 10.79 2.81
N CYS A 230 -1.14 10.80 1.59
CA CYS A 230 -2.18 9.87 1.14
C CYS A 230 -1.55 8.61 0.53
N ASP A 231 -2.11 7.43 0.83
CA ASP A 231 -1.73 6.16 0.17
C ASP A 231 -2.61 5.90 -1.08
N SER A 232 -3.90 6.21 -0.98
CA SER A 232 -4.87 6.23 -2.08
C SER A 232 -5.73 7.48 -1.94
N CYS A 233 -6.06 8.12 -3.06
CA CYS A 233 -6.90 9.32 -3.08
C CYS A 233 -7.88 9.28 -4.25
N VAL A 234 -9.01 9.96 -4.09
CA VAL A 234 -10.04 10.09 -5.12
C VAL A 234 -9.94 11.44 -5.83
N ASP A 235 -9.59 12.47 -5.06
CA ASP A 235 -9.53 13.87 -5.46
C ASP A 235 -8.26 14.53 -4.89
N ASP A 236 -7.99 15.78 -5.25
CA ASP A 236 -6.93 16.64 -4.69
C ASP A 236 -7.21 17.14 -3.26
N ARG A 237 -8.07 16.45 -2.51
CA ARG A 237 -8.39 16.83 -1.13
C ARG A 237 -7.20 16.46 -0.23
N PRO A 238 -6.76 17.35 0.66
CA PRO A 238 -5.64 17.04 1.55
C PRO A 238 -6.01 15.90 2.50
N CYS A 239 -5.19 14.84 2.57
CA CYS A 239 -5.36 13.79 3.58
C CYS A 239 -4.72 14.13 4.92
N VAL A 240 -3.87 15.17 4.98
CA VAL A 240 -3.19 15.61 6.19
C VAL A 240 -3.77 16.94 6.64
N VAL A 241 -4.02 17.07 7.94
CA VAL A 241 -4.58 18.30 8.53
C VAL A 241 -3.76 19.52 8.14
N SER A 242 -4.41 20.50 7.51
CA SER A 242 -3.81 21.81 7.23
C SER A 242 -3.61 22.56 8.54
N LEU A 243 -2.36 22.89 8.82
CA LEU A 243 -2.00 23.53 10.07
C LEU A 243 -1.97 25.05 9.88
N ASN A 244 -2.64 25.79 10.76
CA ASN A 244 -2.60 27.25 10.76
C ASN A 244 -1.21 27.75 11.19
N TRP A 245 -0.32 27.92 10.20
CA TRP A 245 1.06 28.37 10.40
C TRP A 245 1.14 29.72 11.12
N LEU A 246 0.17 30.61 10.92
CA LEU A 246 0.08 31.90 11.62
C LEU A 246 -0.03 31.71 13.14
N MET A 247 -1.01 30.91 13.58
CA MET A 247 -1.27 30.68 15.00
C MET A 247 -0.08 29.97 15.67
N ARG A 248 0.50 28.98 14.97
CA ARG A 248 1.63 28.22 15.49
C ARG A 248 2.90 29.07 15.60
N SER A 249 3.19 29.92 14.62
CA SER A 249 4.33 30.83 14.66
C SER A 249 4.15 31.93 15.72
N ALA A 250 2.94 32.46 15.90
CA ALA A 250 2.65 33.44 16.95
C ALA A 250 2.91 32.87 18.36
N ILE A 251 2.42 31.65 18.63
CA ILE A 251 2.65 30.96 19.91
C ILE A 251 4.15 30.70 20.14
N LEU A 252 4.88 30.28 19.10
CA LEU A 252 6.32 30.03 19.20
C LEU A 252 7.12 31.31 19.52
N ILE A 253 6.81 32.43 18.85
CA ILE A 253 7.48 33.72 19.10
C ILE A 253 7.26 34.17 20.54
N LEU A 254 6.01 34.14 21.01
CA LEU A 254 5.67 34.49 22.40
C LEU A 254 6.43 33.60 23.39
N GLN A 255 6.51 32.29 23.10
CA GLN A 255 7.18 31.33 23.95
C GLN A 255 8.69 31.54 24.02
N CYS A 256 9.34 31.83 22.89
CA CYS A 256 10.76 32.15 22.83
C CYS A 256 11.08 33.42 23.64
N ALA A 257 10.23 34.44 23.58
CA ALA A 257 10.39 35.66 24.37
C ALA A 257 10.38 35.36 25.88
N ILE A 258 9.44 34.52 26.35
CA ILE A 258 9.39 34.10 27.77
C ILE A 258 10.65 33.32 28.17
N ILE A 259 11.09 32.39 27.32
CA ILE A 259 12.29 31.57 27.59
C ILE A 259 13.55 32.43 27.69
N LEU A 260 13.68 33.48 26.86
CA LEU A 260 14.80 34.42 26.93
C LEU A 260 14.78 35.31 28.19
N MET A 261 13.59 35.65 28.69
CA MET A 261 13.43 36.46 29.90
C MET A 261 13.74 35.69 31.19
N LEU A 262 13.52 34.37 31.24
CA LEU A 262 13.72 33.56 32.45
C LEU A 262 15.19 33.52 32.94
N PRO A 263 16.22 33.32 32.09
CA PRO A 263 17.61 33.43 32.49
C PRO A 263 17.98 34.81 33.04
N ILE A 264 17.41 35.89 32.48
CA ILE A 264 17.62 37.25 32.97
C ILE A 264 17.10 37.38 34.41
N VAL A 265 15.89 36.88 34.67
CA VAL A 265 15.34 36.81 36.04
C VAL A 265 16.23 35.94 36.94
N GLY A 266 16.70 34.79 36.45
CA GLY A 266 17.63 33.92 37.18
C GLY A 266 18.93 34.65 37.58
N LEU A 267 19.58 35.34 36.65
CA LEU A 267 20.78 36.13 36.90
C LEU A 267 20.51 37.30 37.85
N PHE A 268 19.37 37.97 37.71
CA PHE A 268 18.93 39.02 38.62
C PHE A 268 18.81 38.48 40.06
N THR A 269 18.20 37.31 40.25
CA THR A 269 18.11 36.67 41.59
C THR A 269 19.47 36.23 42.14
N PHE A 270 20.46 36.00 41.27
CA PHE A 270 21.83 35.71 41.69
C PHE A 270 22.56 36.97 42.13
N LYS A 271 22.47 38.05 41.34
CA LYS A 271 23.17 39.32 41.59
C LYS A 271 22.63 40.08 42.81
N TYR A 272 21.31 40.07 43.02
CA TYR A 272 20.64 40.81 44.08
C TYR A 272 20.27 39.95 45.29
N SER A 273 20.95 38.82 45.51
CA SER A 273 20.64 37.90 46.62
C SER A 273 20.78 38.53 48.01
N ASP A 274 21.61 39.57 48.14
CA ASP A 274 21.90 40.23 49.42
C ASP A 274 20.86 41.29 49.81
N VAL A 275 20.00 41.70 48.85
CA VAL A 275 18.93 42.67 49.11
C VAL A 275 17.93 42.05 50.09
N LYS A 276 17.56 42.79 51.14
CA LYS A 276 16.70 42.31 52.25
C LYS A 276 15.43 41.60 51.77
N VAL A 277 14.80 42.11 50.69
CA VAL A 277 13.59 41.53 50.09
C VAL A 277 13.85 40.14 49.49
N VAL A 278 14.90 39.99 48.67
CA VAL A 278 15.24 38.72 48.02
C VAL A 278 15.77 37.71 49.05
N ARG A 279 16.56 38.20 50.01
CA ARG A 279 17.11 37.39 51.10
C ARG A 279 16.02 36.78 51.98
N ALA A 280 14.94 37.53 52.28
CA ALA A 280 13.80 37.03 53.05
C ALA A 280 13.06 35.90 52.31
N ALA A 281 13.04 35.93 50.97
CA ALA A 281 12.30 34.98 50.13
C ALA A 281 13.03 33.63 49.89
N SER A 282 14.23 33.43 50.46
CA SER A 282 15.09 32.25 50.26
C SER A 282 15.56 32.11 48.80
N PRO A 283 16.65 32.80 48.41
CA PRO A 283 17.08 32.91 47.01
C PRO A 283 17.41 31.56 46.35
N VAL A 284 17.81 30.56 47.13
CA VAL A 284 18.12 29.20 46.63
C VAL A 284 16.89 28.51 46.05
N LEU A 285 15.76 28.51 46.76
CA LEU A 285 14.51 27.90 46.26
C LEU A 285 13.96 28.65 45.05
N LEU A 286 14.07 29.98 45.06
CA LEU A 286 13.62 30.81 43.95
C LEU A 286 14.34 30.46 42.64
N ARG A 287 15.66 30.18 42.70
CA ARG A 287 16.45 29.75 41.54
C ARG A 287 15.96 28.41 40.96
N PHE A 288 15.61 27.43 41.81
CA PHE A 288 15.04 26.17 41.35
C PHE A 288 13.63 26.32 40.75
N ILE A 289 12.82 27.26 41.25
CA ILE A 289 11.52 27.59 40.65
C ILE A 289 11.70 28.14 39.24
N VAL A 290 12.64 29.08 39.05
CA VAL A 290 12.96 29.64 37.72
C VAL A 290 13.49 28.55 36.77
N LEU A 291 14.34 27.65 37.27
CA LEU A 291 14.84 26.51 36.49
C LEU A 291 13.71 25.53 36.09
N GLY A 292 12.80 25.22 37.01
CA GLY A 292 11.64 24.37 36.72
C GLY A 292 10.71 25.01 35.68
N ALA A 293 10.46 26.33 35.80
CA ALA A 293 9.69 27.08 34.81
C ALA A 293 10.35 27.04 33.42
N PHE A 294 11.67 27.21 33.33
CA PHE A 294 12.42 27.09 32.08
C PHE A 294 12.19 25.73 31.41
N PHE A 295 12.32 24.62 32.14
CA PHE A 295 12.08 23.28 31.56
C PHE A 295 10.63 23.07 31.10
N ILE A 296 9.64 23.56 31.84
CA ILE A 296 8.23 23.48 31.43
C ILE A 296 8.03 24.23 30.10
N TYR A 297 8.57 25.44 29.98
CA TYR A 297 8.42 26.22 28.76
C TYR A 297 9.18 25.63 27.57
N CYS A 298 10.33 24.96 27.78
CA CYS A 298 11.03 24.22 26.73
C CYS A 298 10.19 23.10 26.12
N THR A 299 9.18 22.55 26.82
CA THR A 299 8.31 21.49 26.27
C THR A 299 7.57 21.91 25.01
N ILE A 300 7.21 23.20 24.92
CA ILE A 300 6.47 23.76 23.78
C ILE A 300 7.37 23.84 22.53
N LEU A 301 8.67 24.13 22.71
CA LEU A 301 9.64 24.09 21.62
C LEU A 301 9.83 22.67 21.08
N VAL A 302 9.88 21.68 21.96
CA VAL A 302 9.99 20.26 21.59
C VAL A 302 8.74 19.76 20.84
N MET A 303 7.58 20.39 21.03
CA MET A 303 6.33 20.05 20.34
C MET A 303 6.19 20.70 18.95
N TYR A 304 7.05 21.68 18.61
CA TYR A 304 7.03 22.36 17.31
C TYR A 304 7.53 21.52 16.11
N PRO A 305 8.58 20.68 16.21
CA PRO A 305 8.89 19.75 15.12
C PRO A 305 7.83 18.64 14.97
N SER A 306 7.93 17.85 13.90
CA SER A 306 7.07 16.68 13.71
C SER A 306 7.19 15.70 14.89
N PRO A 307 6.07 15.08 15.31
CA PRO A 307 6.09 14.12 16.41
C PRO A 307 6.90 12.89 16.01
N SER A 308 7.88 12.57 16.85
CA SER A 308 8.76 11.42 16.77
C SER A 308 8.86 10.80 18.16
N VAL A 309 9.39 9.58 18.25
CA VAL A 309 9.63 8.92 19.55
C VAL A 309 10.47 9.81 20.47
N ILE A 310 11.45 10.52 19.91
CA ILE A 310 12.34 11.42 20.64
C ILE A 310 11.59 12.65 21.14
N THR A 311 10.82 13.33 20.28
CA THR A 311 10.09 14.54 20.68
C THR A 311 8.98 14.23 21.68
N CYS A 312 8.28 13.09 21.54
CA CYS A 312 7.30 12.62 22.51
C CYS A 312 7.96 12.28 23.87
N THR A 313 9.14 11.64 23.88
CA THR A 313 9.87 11.32 25.11
C THR A 313 10.36 12.59 25.80
N LEU A 314 11.05 13.47 25.09
CA LEU A 314 11.59 14.72 25.63
C LEU A 314 10.49 15.62 26.21
N ARG A 315 9.33 15.68 25.54
CA ARG A 315 8.17 16.45 26.03
C ARG A 315 7.73 15.98 27.41
N VAL A 316 7.58 14.66 27.62
CA VAL A 316 7.18 14.09 28.91
C VAL A 316 8.25 14.38 29.96
N TRP A 317 9.53 14.11 29.65
CA TRP A 317 10.63 14.32 30.59
C TRP A 317 10.75 15.77 31.06
N LEU A 318 10.80 16.72 30.12
CA LEU A 318 10.91 18.15 30.45
C LEU A 318 9.72 18.65 31.27
N ARG A 319 8.50 18.19 30.94
CA ARG A 319 7.28 18.59 31.65
C ARG A 319 7.28 18.09 33.09
N GLU A 320 7.61 16.81 33.30
CA GLU A 320 7.55 16.18 34.62
C GLU A 320 8.70 16.65 35.52
N ILE A 321 9.93 16.76 34.99
CA ILE A 321 11.07 17.30 35.75
C ILE A 321 10.82 18.77 36.08
N GLY A 322 10.40 19.57 35.11
CA GLY A 322 10.10 20.99 35.32
C GLY A 322 8.99 21.21 36.38
N PHE A 323 7.93 20.40 36.33
CA PHE A 323 6.88 20.40 37.34
C PHE A 323 7.42 20.04 38.73
N SER A 324 8.20 18.95 38.85
CA SER A 324 8.75 18.50 40.13
C SER A 324 9.67 19.55 40.78
N LEU A 325 10.46 20.27 39.99
CA LEU A 325 11.34 21.34 40.46
C LEU A 325 10.56 22.57 40.91
N ALA A 326 9.66 23.08 40.07
CA ALA A 326 8.90 24.29 40.37
C ALA A 326 7.92 24.07 41.53
N TYR A 327 7.10 23.03 41.45
CA TYR A 327 6.09 22.73 42.46
C TYR A 327 6.72 22.19 43.74
N GLY A 328 7.73 21.31 43.65
CA GLY A 328 8.44 20.80 44.82
C GLY A 328 9.12 21.91 45.63
N ALA A 329 9.74 22.91 44.96
CA ALA A 329 10.32 24.06 45.64
C ALA A 329 9.26 24.96 46.30
N LEU A 330 8.10 25.15 45.66
CA LEU A 330 6.97 25.88 46.26
C LEU A 330 6.41 25.16 47.50
N MET A 331 6.22 23.84 47.42
CA MET A 331 5.75 23.01 48.54
C MET A 331 6.72 23.04 49.72
N LEU A 332 8.02 22.98 49.47
CA LEU A 332 9.03 23.09 50.51
C LEU A 332 9.08 24.49 51.14
N LYS A 333 8.82 25.54 50.35
CA LYS A 333 8.69 26.90 50.83
C LYS A 333 7.46 27.06 51.75
N THR A 334 6.30 26.53 51.37
CA THR A 334 5.08 26.58 52.20
C THR A 334 5.22 25.71 53.46
N TRP A 335 5.82 24.53 53.34
CA TRP A 335 6.12 23.65 54.48
C TRP A 335 7.04 24.31 55.51
N ARG A 336 8.09 25.00 55.06
CA ARG A 336 8.96 25.76 55.97
C ARG A 336 8.16 26.79 56.77
N ILE A 337 7.25 27.50 56.11
CA ILE A 337 6.40 28.52 56.73
C ILE A 337 5.44 27.88 57.75
N SER A 338 4.77 26.79 57.39
CA SER A 338 3.82 26.12 58.30
C SER A 338 4.50 25.54 59.54
N VAL A 339 5.72 25.01 59.41
CA VAL A 339 6.53 24.54 60.55
C VAL A 339 6.89 25.69 61.49
N ILE A 340 7.28 26.85 60.95
CA ILE A 340 7.61 28.03 61.75
C ILE A 340 6.40 28.49 62.58
N PHE A 341 5.19 28.50 62.00
CA PHE A 341 3.98 28.88 62.73
C PHE A 341 3.47 27.81 63.72
N ARG A 342 3.73 26.53 63.46
CA ARG A 342 3.27 25.43 64.33
C ARG A 342 4.07 25.34 65.64
N VAL A 343 5.34 25.72 65.63
CA VAL A 343 6.20 25.60 66.82
C VAL A 343 5.95 26.79 67.75
N ARG A 344 5.12 26.58 68.78
CA ARG A 344 4.88 27.52 69.90
C ARG A 344 6.09 27.69 70.86
N SER A 345 7.21 27.02 70.58
CA SER A 345 8.38 27.00 71.44
C SER A 345 9.28 28.21 71.17
N ALA A 346 9.72 28.90 72.23
CA ALA A 346 10.60 30.08 72.16
C ALA A 346 12.03 29.79 71.63
N LYS A 347 12.35 28.52 71.31
CA LYS A 347 13.64 28.14 70.72
C LYS A 347 13.58 28.28 69.20
N ALA A 348 14.27 29.29 68.66
CA ALA A 348 14.38 29.49 67.22
C ALA A 348 15.07 28.28 66.54
N ILE A 349 14.30 27.47 65.82
CA ILE A 349 14.83 26.36 65.01
C ILE A 349 15.39 26.97 63.71
N LYS A 350 16.71 27.00 63.57
CA LYS A 350 17.37 27.42 62.32
C LYS A 350 17.32 26.26 61.32
N ILE A 351 16.36 26.30 60.40
CA ILE A 351 16.29 25.36 59.26
C ILE A 351 17.33 25.81 58.22
N THR A 352 18.26 24.92 57.88
CA THR A 352 19.33 25.17 56.89
C THR A 352 18.81 24.95 55.46
N ASP A 353 19.17 25.82 54.51
CA ASP A 353 18.76 25.70 53.10
C ASP A 353 19.24 24.39 52.45
N LEU A 354 20.36 23.82 52.92
CA LEU A 354 20.90 22.55 52.46
C LEU A 354 19.95 21.37 52.75
N ASP A 355 19.31 21.34 53.92
CA ASP A 355 18.38 20.27 54.26
C ASP A 355 17.10 20.35 53.42
N LEU A 356 16.73 21.57 53.02
CA LEU A 356 15.63 21.80 52.09
C LEU A 356 15.98 21.34 50.66
N MET A 357 17.20 21.64 50.20
CA MET A 357 17.69 21.14 48.91
C MET A 357 17.79 19.62 48.88
N LYS A 358 18.20 18.96 49.97
CA LYS A 358 18.20 17.50 50.07
C LYS A 358 16.79 16.92 49.90
N ARG A 359 15.79 17.51 50.56
CA ARG A 359 14.37 17.11 50.41
C ARG A 359 13.87 17.32 48.99
N LEU A 360 14.21 18.45 48.36
CA LEU A 360 13.88 18.70 46.95
C LEU A 360 14.52 17.66 46.02
N GLY A 361 15.80 17.35 46.24
CA GLY A 361 16.53 16.34 45.48
C GLY A 361 15.89 14.95 45.58
N ILE A 362 15.41 14.55 46.76
CA ILE A 362 14.67 13.29 46.94
C ILE A 362 13.37 13.30 46.13
N ILE A 363 12.60 14.39 46.16
CA ILE A 363 11.36 14.51 45.37
C ILE A 363 11.67 14.37 43.87
N VAL A 364 12.63 15.14 43.36
CA VAL A 364 13.02 15.10 41.94
C VAL A 364 13.52 13.71 41.55
N ALA A 365 14.36 13.07 42.37
CA ALA A 365 14.89 11.74 42.12
C ALA A 365 13.78 10.68 42.02
N MET A 366 12.76 10.75 42.88
CA MET A 366 11.59 9.86 42.79
C MET A 366 10.85 10.02 41.47
N PHE A 367 10.57 11.26 41.04
CA PHE A 367 9.93 11.53 39.74
C PHE A 367 10.80 11.06 38.57
N THR A 368 12.11 11.31 38.61
CA THR A 368 13.03 10.84 37.57
C THR A 368 13.07 9.32 37.48
N ALA A 369 13.09 8.60 38.61
CA ALA A 369 13.04 7.14 38.61
C ALA A 369 11.74 6.60 37.97
N LEU A 370 10.58 7.20 38.29
CA LEU A 370 9.31 6.85 37.66
C LEU A 370 9.29 7.10 36.15
N LEU A 371 9.94 8.18 35.69
CA LEU A 371 10.09 8.47 34.26
C LEU A 371 10.98 7.45 33.54
N VAL A 372 12.08 7.06 34.17
CA VAL A 372 12.96 6.01 33.63
C VAL A 372 12.18 4.69 33.49
N ILE A 373 11.45 4.29 34.54
CA ILE A 373 10.60 3.08 34.51
C ILE A 373 9.60 3.17 33.36
N ARG A 374 8.90 4.30 33.20
CA ARG A 374 7.99 4.50 32.08
C ARG A 374 8.68 4.32 30.74
N THR A 375 9.81 4.99 30.52
CA THR A 375 10.52 4.92 29.22
C THR A 375 10.99 3.51 28.89
N LEU A 376 11.30 2.69 29.90
CA LEU A 376 11.73 1.30 29.71
C LEU A 376 10.55 0.36 29.47
N VAL A 377 9.44 0.52 30.21
CA VAL A 377 8.27 -0.38 30.12
C VAL A 377 7.42 -0.07 28.89
N ALA A 378 7.21 1.21 28.58
CA ALA A 378 6.32 1.67 27.51
C ALA A 378 6.88 2.94 26.85
N PRO A 379 7.77 2.81 25.84
CA PRO A 379 8.31 3.98 25.13
C PRO A 379 7.18 4.73 24.40
N PRO A 380 7.13 6.07 24.50
CA PRO A 380 6.07 6.84 23.86
C PRO A 380 6.24 6.85 22.33
N ALA A 381 5.23 6.37 21.62
CA ALA A 381 5.21 6.32 20.16
C ALA A 381 4.36 7.44 19.56
N ALA A 382 4.73 7.88 18.36
CA ALA A 382 3.88 8.73 17.53
C ALA A 382 2.89 7.83 16.77
N ILE A 383 1.59 8.16 16.87
CA ILE A 383 0.51 7.44 16.20
C ILE A 383 -0.20 8.37 15.22
N VAL A 384 -0.75 7.78 14.17
CA VAL A 384 -1.64 8.47 13.23
C VAL A 384 -3.05 8.33 13.75
N SER A 385 -3.72 9.46 13.97
CA SER A 385 -5.16 9.51 14.29
C SER A 385 -5.92 10.17 13.15
N LEU A 386 -7.18 9.77 12.97
CA LEU A 386 -8.10 10.38 12.01
C LEU A 386 -8.95 11.45 12.72
N THR A 387 -9.17 12.57 12.04
CA THR A 387 -10.08 13.64 12.49
C THR A 387 -11.51 13.32 12.06
N ALA A 388 -12.53 14.07 12.53
CA ALA A 388 -13.93 13.89 12.12
C ALA A 388 -14.15 13.98 10.59
N ASP A 389 -13.29 14.73 9.89
CA ASP A 389 -13.27 14.84 8.42
C ASP A 389 -12.27 13.84 7.76
N ASP A 390 -11.95 12.73 8.43
CA ASP A 390 -11.02 11.67 7.97
C ASP A 390 -9.58 12.13 7.60
N LEU A 391 -9.15 13.29 8.09
CA LEU A 391 -7.76 13.74 7.92
C LEU A 391 -6.81 13.05 8.90
N LYS A 392 -5.69 12.55 8.39
CA LYS A 392 -4.56 12.02 9.15
C LYS A 392 -3.87 13.15 9.92
N ALA A 393 -3.72 12.95 11.22
CA ALA A 393 -2.95 13.81 12.12
C ALA A 393 -1.97 12.96 12.93
N TRP A 394 -0.75 13.48 13.11
CA TRP A 394 0.27 12.81 13.90
C TRP A 394 0.24 13.33 15.34
N LEU A 395 0.02 12.43 16.30
CA LEU A 395 -0.01 12.77 17.72
C LEU A 395 0.85 11.80 18.52
N CYS A 396 1.38 12.26 19.66
CA CYS A 396 1.99 11.36 20.63
C CYS A 396 0.89 10.54 21.31
N LYS A 397 1.04 9.23 21.35
CA LYS A 397 0.10 8.34 22.04
C LYS A 397 0.00 8.69 23.52
N THR A 398 -1.22 8.80 24.02
CA THR A 398 -1.51 8.96 25.46
C THR A 398 -1.82 7.59 26.06
N ASP A 399 -1.07 7.20 27.09
CA ASP A 399 -1.24 5.92 27.77
C ASP A 399 -1.71 6.12 29.22
N TRP A 400 -2.09 5.03 29.89
CA TRP A 400 -2.52 5.06 31.31
C TRP A 400 -1.50 5.72 32.24
N TRP A 401 -0.20 5.62 31.94
CA TRP A 401 0.86 6.32 32.66
C TRP A 401 0.70 7.85 32.68
N ASP A 402 0.17 8.46 31.62
CA ASP A 402 -0.10 9.90 31.59
C ASP A 402 -1.21 10.29 32.56
N HIS A 403 -2.26 9.46 32.64
CA HIS A 403 -3.34 9.64 33.60
C HIS A 403 -2.85 9.43 35.04
N SER A 404 -2.01 8.41 35.28
CA SER A 404 -1.40 8.15 36.59
C SER A 404 -0.52 9.32 37.05
N PHE A 405 0.31 9.89 36.18
CA PHE A 405 1.11 11.06 36.53
C PHE A 405 0.25 12.29 36.80
N THR A 406 -0.80 12.50 36.01
CA THR A 406 -1.73 13.60 36.21
C THR A 406 -2.44 13.48 37.57
N LEU A 407 -2.90 12.27 37.93
CA LEU A 407 -3.50 12.00 39.23
C LEU A 407 -2.51 12.22 40.39
N SER A 408 -1.26 11.76 40.25
CA SER A 408 -0.20 11.95 41.25
C SER A 408 0.07 13.44 41.52
N LYS A 409 0.03 14.29 40.48
CA LYS A 409 0.12 15.75 40.63
C LYS A 409 -1.05 16.33 41.40
N TYR A 410 -2.28 15.94 41.05
CA TYR A 410 -3.48 16.40 41.76
C TYR A 410 -3.44 16.03 43.24
N LEU A 411 -3.01 14.80 43.56
CA LEU A 411 -2.86 14.35 44.94
C LEU A 411 -1.80 15.18 45.69
N SER A 412 -0.65 15.46 45.04
CA SER A 412 0.41 16.29 45.60
C SER A 412 -0.07 17.73 45.85
N PHE A 413 -0.97 18.23 45.00
CA PHE A 413 -1.62 19.52 45.16
C PHE A 413 -2.57 19.55 46.35
N SER A 414 -3.41 18.52 46.48
CA SER A 414 -4.35 18.38 47.59
C SER A 414 -3.66 18.19 48.94
N ALA A 415 -2.47 17.58 48.99
CA ALA A 415 -1.73 17.37 50.24
C ALA A 415 -0.99 18.63 50.73
N SER A 416 -0.88 19.67 49.90
CA SER A 416 -0.21 20.93 50.23
C SER A 416 -1.14 21.99 50.83
N PHE A 417 -2.44 21.85 50.64
CA PHE A 417 -3.49 22.64 51.30
C PHE A 417 -4.01 21.88 52.51
#